data_AF-A0A3M1CF93-F1
#
_entry.id   AF-A0A3M1CF93-F1
#
_cell.length_a   1.000
_cell.length_b   1.000
_cell.length_c   1.000
_cell.angle_alpha   90.00
_cell.angle_beta   90.00
_cell.angle_gamma   90.00
#
_symmetry.space_group_name_H-M   'P 1'
#
loop_
_entity.id
_entity.type
_entity.pdbx_description
1 polymer ?
#
loop_
_entity_poly.entity_id
_entity_poly.type
_entity_poly.pdbx_seq_one_letter_code
_entity_poly.pdbx_strand_id
1 'polypeptide(L)' 'MKITSNRRNKQLMQKKFMEILTKASCLSIEEQREHLLQFFREWKRETEQTDDVCVVGIKI' A
#
# COMPACT_ATOMS: atom_id res chain seq x y z
N MET A 1 -6.17 1.04 -32.56
CA MET A 1 -6.40 1.24 -31.10
C MET A 1 -5.17 0.70 -30.37
N LYS A 2 -4.23 1.57 -29.96
CA LYS A 2 -3.02 1.15 -29.25
C LYS A 2 -3.36 0.99 -27.77
N ILE A 3 -3.51 -0.24 -27.29
CA ILE A 3 -3.56 -0.51 -25.85
C ILE A 3 -2.12 -0.48 -25.35
N THR A 4 -1.61 0.71 -25.03
CA THR A 4 -0.37 0.86 -24.27
C THR A 4 -0.66 0.47 -22.81
N SER A 5 -0.38 -0.78 -22.45
CA SER A 5 -0.37 -1.26 -21.08
C SER A 5 0.80 -0.59 -20.33
N ASN A 6 0.50 0.54 -19.68
CA ASN A 6 1.45 1.32 -18.89
C ASN A 6 1.86 0.55 -17.63
N ARG A 7 2.88 -0.31 -17.72
CA ARG A 7 3.43 -1.10 -16.59
C ARG A 7 3.89 -0.24 -15.40
N ARG A 8 4.09 1.07 -15.59
CA ARG A 8 4.46 2.03 -14.54
C ARG A 8 3.36 2.34 -13.51
N ASN A 9 2.10 1.99 -13.79
CA ASN A 9 0.98 2.37 -12.90
C ASN A 9 0.78 1.46 -11.68
N LYS A 10 1.50 0.34 -11.58
CA LYS A 10 1.32 -0.60 -10.46
C LYS A 10 2.40 -0.55 -9.40
N GLN A 11 3.56 0.09 -9.62
CA GLN A 11 4.58 0.20 -8.57
C GLN A 11 4.12 1.16 -7.46
N LEU A 12 4.19 0.73 -6.21
CA LEU A 12 3.91 1.60 -5.07
C LEU A 12 5.11 2.55 -4.88
N MET A 13 4.92 3.80 -5.26
CA MET A 13 5.95 4.82 -5.10
C MET A 13 5.98 5.32 -3.66
N GLN A 14 7.17 5.70 -3.18
CA GLN A 14 7.40 6.22 -1.83
C GLN A 14 6.40 7.30 -1.41
N LYS A 15 6.11 8.27 -2.30
CA LYS A 15 5.16 9.36 -2.03
C LYS A 15 3.78 8.84 -1.61
N LYS A 16 3.23 7.89 -2.37
CA LYS A 16 1.92 7.32 -2.09
C LYS A 16 1.93 6.50 -0.80
N PHE A 17 3.02 5.76 -0.55
CA PHE A 17 3.17 5.01 0.70
C PHE A 17 3.18 5.95 1.92
N MET A 18 3.94 7.06 1.86
CA MET A 18 3.96 8.07 2.92
C MET A 18 2.59 8.70 3.17
N GLU A 19 1.85 9.05 2.11
CA GLU A 19 0.48 9.58 2.24
C GLU A 19 -0.45 8.62 2.98
N ILE A 20 -0.28 7.30 2.81
CA ILE A 20 -1.10 6.29 3.49
C ILE A 20 -0.67 6.13 4.95
N LEU A 21 0.64 6.12 5.23
CA LEU A 21 1.16 6.07 6.60
C LEU A 21 0.70 7.29 7.42
N THR A 22 0.74 8.49 6.83
CA THR A 22 0.24 9.72 7.49
C THR A 22 -1.25 9.69 7.75
N LYS A 23 -2.06 9.10 6.86
CA LYS A 23 -3.50 8.92 7.12
C LYS A 23 -3.75 7.90 8.23
N ALA A 24 -2.98 6.81 8.22
CA ALA A 24 -3.08 5.77 9.23
C ALA A 24 -2.66 6.26 10.62
N SER A 25 -1.66 7.15 10.75
CA SER A 25 -1.09 7.55 12.04
C SER A 25 -2.07 8.16 13.05
N CYS A 26 -3.23 8.65 12.59
CA CYS A 26 -4.28 9.19 13.45
C CYS A 26 -5.23 8.11 14.02
N LEU A 27 -5.11 6.86 13.56
CA LEU A 27 -5.97 5.74 13.95
C LEU A 27 -5.37 4.95 15.13
N SER A 28 -6.17 4.11 15.79
CA SER A 28 -5.64 3.11 16.73
C SER A 28 -4.71 2.11 16.03
N ILE A 29 -3.83 1.41 16.76
CA ILE A 29 -2.88 0.45 16.15
C ILE A 29 -3.62 -0.65 15.38
N GLU A 30 -4.74 -1.11 15.90
CA GLU A 30 -5.60 -2.11 15.28
C GLU A 30 -6.18 -1.60 13.95
N GLU A 31 -6.70 -0.37 13.95
CA GLU A 31 -7.25 0.29 12.75
C GLU A 31 -6.16 0.65 11.74
N GLN A 32 -4.96 1.02 12.19
CA GLN A 32 -3.79 1.23 11.33
C GLN A 32 -3.46 -0.03 10.54
N ARG A 33 -3.39 -1.17 11.25
CA ARG A 33 -3.13 -2.47 10.64
C ARG A 33 -4.19 -2.79 9.59
N GLU A 34 -5.47 -2.62 9.90
CA GLU A 34 -6.55 -2.91 8.97
C GLU A 34 -6.53 -1.97 7.75
N HIS A 35 -6.31 -0.67 7.95
CA HIS A 35 -6.21 0.32 6.88
C HIS A 35 -5.06 -0.01 5.91
N LEU A 36 -3.89 -0.37 6.44
CA LEU A 36 -2.72 -0.74 5.62
C LEU A 36 -2.93 -2.07 4.88
N LEU A 37 -3.55 -3.06 5.53
CA LEU A 37 -3.88 -4.34 4.90
C LEU A 37 -4.91 -4.17 3.78
N GLN A 38 -5.96 -3.38 4.00
CA GLN A 38 -6.97 -3.09 3.00
C GLN A 38 -6.33 -2.39 1.80
N PHE A 39 -5.58 -1.31 2.05
CA PHE A 39 -4.85 -0.61 0.99
C PHE A 39 -3.95 -1.57 0.19
N PHE A 40 -3.21 -2.44 0.88
CA PHE A 40 -2.30 -3.37 0.26
C PHE A 40 -3.02 -4.37 -0.66
N ARG A 41 -4.14 -4.95 -0.19
CA ARG A 41 -4.99 -5.85 -1.00
C ARG A 41 -5.54 -5.14 -2.23
N GLU A 42 -6.03 -3.91 -2.08
CA GLU A 42 -6.59 -3.10 -3.16
C GLU A 42 -5.56 -2.64 -4.18
N TRP A 43 -4.34 -2.34 -3.74
CA TRP A 43 -3.22 -1.97 -4.61
C TRP A 43 -2.68 -3.18 -5.37
N LYS A 44 -2.50 -4.32 -4.67
CA LYS A 44 -2.07 -5.59 -5.27
C LYS A 44 -3.08 -6.09 -6.32
N ARG A 45 -4.37 -6.11 -5.99
CA ARG A 45 -5.44 -6.77 -6.77
C ARG A 45 -5.00 -8.19 -7.16
N GLU A 46 -5.19 -8.54 -8.43
CA GLU A 46 -4.77 -9.81 -9.04
C GLU A 46 -3.27 -9.85 -9.42
N THR A 47 -2.49 -8.83 -9.05
CA THR A 47 -1.05 -8.79 -9.39
C THR A 47 -0.28 -9.68 -8.43
N GLU A 48 0.51 -10.60 -8.96
CA GLU A 48 1.42 -11.40 -8.14
C GLU A 48 2.47 -10.51 -7.45
N GLN A 49 2.82 -10.86 -6.21
CA GLN A 49 3.91 -10.19 -5.51
C GLN A 49 5.24 -10.68 -6.04
N THR A 50 6.13 -9.75 -6.37
CA THR A 50 7.49 -10.07 -6.83
C THR A 50 8.46 -10.27 -5.67
N ASP A 51 8.14 -9.75 -4.48
CA ASP A 51 8.96 -9.76 -3.27
C ASP A 51 8.07 -9.80 -2.01
N ASP A 52 8.71 -10.14 -0.88
CA ASP A 52 8.11 -10.08 0.46
C ASP A 52 7.87 -8.63 0.92
N VAL A 53 6.80 -8.40 1.69
CA VAL A 53 6.46 -7.08 2.24
C VAL A 53 6.20 -7.19 3.74
N CYS A 54 6.94 -6.42 4.53
CA CYS A 54 6.76 -6.31 5.99
C CYS A 54 6.64 -4.84 6.39
N VAL A 55 5.66 -4.52 7.23
CA VAL A 55 5.45 -3.18 7.83
C VAL A 55 5.27 -3.36 9.33
N VAL A 56 6.05 -2.64 10.13
CA VAL A 56 6.00 -2.66 11.59
C VAL A 56 5.60 -1.28 12.09
N GLY A 57 4.49 -1.21 12.82
CA GLY A 57 4.04 0.00 13.51
C GLY A 57 4.44 -0.04 14.98
N ILE A 58 4.95 1.08 15.51
CA ILE A 58 5.33 1.24 16.92
C ILE A 58 4.60 2.47 17.45
N LYS A 59 3.98 2.35 18.63
CA LYS A 59 3.44 3.47 19.41
C LYS A 59 4.32 3.64 20.66
N ILE A 60 4.83 4.85 20.84
CA ILE A 60 5.70 5.24 21.96
C ILE A 60 4.87 5.97 23.01
#